data_AF-A0A223NQ54-F1
#
_entry.id   AF-A0A223NQ54-F1
#
_cell.length_a   1.000
_cell.length_b   1.000
_cell.length_c   1.000
_cell.angle_alpha   90.00
_cell.angle_beta   90.00
_cell.angle_gamma   90.00
#
_symmetry.space_group_name_H-M   'P 1'
#
loop_
_entity.id
_entity.type
_entity.pdbx_description
1 polymer ?
#
loop_
_entity_poly.entity_id
_entity_poly.type
_entity_poly.pdbx_seq_one_letter_code
_entity_poly.pdbx_strand_id
1 'polypeptide(L)' 'MTAFYTVLKIVALLAIIILPLFGPKKKKTKSTGGLSRLAVNGGGFLEPITGEPAKQHPVN' A
#
# COMPACT_ATOMS: atom_id res chain seq x y z
N MET A 1 -35.69 0.95 -31.53
CA MET A 1 -35.37 0.07 -30.36
C MET A 1 -34.00 -0.59 -30.49
N THR A 2 -33.67 -1.21 -31.63
CA THR A 2 -32.38 -1.88 -31.91
C THR A 2 -31.13 -1.02 -31.68
N ALA A 3 -31.12 0.23 -32.11
CA ALA A 3 -29.96 1.12 -31.93
C ALA A 3 -29.61 1.35 -30.45
N PHE A 4 -30.62 1.50 -29.59
CA PHE A 4 -30.43 1.69 -28.15
C PHE A 4 -29.80 0.45 -27.50
N TYR A 5 -30.25 -0.75 -27.90
CA TYR A 5 -29.66 -2.01 -27.45
C TYR A 5 -28.21 -2.20 -27.92
N THR A 6 -27.89 -1.74 -29.14
CA THR A 6 -26.52 -1.79 -29.66
C THR A 6 -25.60 -0.88 -28.85
N VAL A 7 -26.02 0.36 -28.57
CA VAL A 7 -25.25 1.30 -27.73
C VAL A 7 -25.03 0.71 -26.33
N LEU A 8 -26.07 0.16 -25.71
CA LEU A 8 -25.97 -0.45 -24.38
C LEU A 8 -24.99 -1.63 -24.34
N LYS A 9 -24.98 -2.49 -25.37
CA LYS A 9 -24.03 -3.60 -25.49
C LYS A 9 -22.58 -3.11 -25.58
N ILE A 10 -22.33 -2.06 -26.35
CA ILE A 10 -20.98 -1.49 -26.52
C ILE A 10 -20.50 -0.90 -25.18
N VAL A 11 -21.34 -0.13 -24.50
CA VAL A 11 -21.01 0.46 -23.18
C VAL A 11 -20.73 -0.62 -22.14
N ALA A 12 -21.53 -1.68 -22.10
CA ALA A 12 -21.32 -2.80 -21.18
C ALA A 12 -19.98 -3.51 -21.44
N LEU A 13 -19.63 -3.72 -22.71
CA LEU A 13 -18.36 -4.35 -23.08
C LEU A 13 -17.15 -3.49 -22.64
N LEU A 14 -17.22 -2.18 -22.84
CA LEU A 14 -16.18 -1.25 -22.40
C LEU A 14 -16.04 -1.22 -20.88
N ALA A 15 -17.15 -1.22 -20.15
CA ALA A 15 -17.14 -1.23 -18.69
C ALA A 15 -16.44 -2.46 -18.11
N ILE A 16 -16.65 -3.65 -18.69
CA ILE A 16 -16.00 -4.90 -18.26
C ILE A 16 -14.48 -4.83 -18.44
N ILE A 17 -13.99 -4.18 -19.50
CA ILE A 17 -12.55 -4.03 -19.75
C ILE A 17 -11.92 -3.03 -18.78
N ILE A 18 -12.64 -1.95 -18.48
CA ILE A 18 -12.13 -0.83 -17.68
C ILE A 18 -12.18 -1.14 -16.17
N LEU A 19 -13.21 -1.83 -15.69
CA LEU A 19 -13.41 -2.15 -14.27
C LEU A 19 -12.20 -2.84 -13.57
N PRO A 20 -11.54 -3.86 -14.14
CA PRO A 20 -10.39 -4.49 -13.51
C PRO A 20 -9.15 -3.57 -13.46
N LEU A 21 -9.05 -2.57 -14.34
CA LEU A 21 -7.95 -1.59 -14.33
C LEU A 21 -8.08 -0.61 -13.15
N PHE A 22 -9.30 -0.40 -12.65
CA PHE A 22 -9.59 0.40 -11.46
C PHE A 22 -9.57 -0.41 -10.16
N GLY A 23 -8.85 -1.53 -10.14
CA GLY A 23 -8.56 -2.27 -8.91
C GLY A 23 -8.01 -1.36 -7.81
N PRO A 24 -8.17 -1.72 -6.52
CA PRO A 24 -7.79 -0.89 -5.41
C PRO A 24 -6.35 -0.43 -5.61
N LYS A 25 -6.16 0.89 -5.79
CA LYS A 25 -4.84 1.51 -5.76
C LYS A 25 -4.27 1.13 -4.42
N LYS A 26 -3.48 0.05 -4.37
CA LYS A 26 -2.66 -0.29 -3.22
C LYS A 26 -1.86 0.97 -3.00
N LYS A 27 -2.23 1.77 -1.99
CA LYS A 27 -1.36 2.80 -1.46
C LYS A 27 -0.09 2.01 -1.20
N LYS A 28 0.95 2.25 -2.02
CA LYS A 28 2.27 1.75 -1.69
C LYS A 28 2.54 2.46 -0.37
N THR A 29 2.23 1.81 0.75
CA THR A 29 2.76 2.19 2.04
C THR A 29 4.23 2.25 1.74
N LYS A 30 4.77 3.47 1.74
CA LYS A 30 6.17 3.72 1.47
C LYS A 30 6.86 2.75 2.41
N SER A 31 7.43 1.67 1.87
CA SER A 31 8.27 0.80 2.65
C SER A 31 9.45 1.71 2.91
N THR A 32 9.37 2.39 4.03
CA THR A 32 10.50 3.06 4.62
C THR A 32 11.37 1.88 4.99
N GLY A 33 12.20 1.44 4.04
CA GLY A 33 13.36 0.60 4.30
C GLY A 33 14.28 1.43 5.19
N GLY A 34 13.83 1.68 6.41
CA GLY A 34 14.66 2.20 7.46
C GLY A 34 15.52 1.03 7.86
N LEU A 35 16.82 1.17 7.67
CA LEU A 35 17.81 0.38 8.39
C LEU A 35 17.32 0.23 9.83
N SER A 36 17.29 -1.01 10.33
CA SER A 36 16.85 -1.29 11.70
C SER A 36 17.57 -0.32 12.62
N ARG A 37 16.82 0.51 13.35
CA ARG A 37 17.35 1.63 14.17
C ARG A 37 17.98 1.12 15.48
N LEU A 38 18.53 -0.08 15.43
CA LEU A 38 19.12 -0.82 16.54
C LEU A 38 20.62 -0.94 16.27
N ALA A 39 21.43 -0.46 17.19
CA ALA A 39 22.87 -0.65 17.22
C ALA A 39 23.22 -1.77 18.20
N VAL A 40 24.28 -2.53 17.92
CA VAL A 40 24.79 -3.53 18.87
C VAL A 40 25.69 -2.80 19.87
N ASN A 41 25.35 -2.84 21.16
CA ASN A 41 26.21 -2.36 22.24
C ASN A 41 27.42 -3.31 22.41
N GLY A 42 28.49 -2.87 23.06
CA GLY A 42 29.69 -3.67 23.36
C GLY A 42 29.42 -4.96 24.16
N GLY A 43 28.24 -5.10 24.76
CA GLY A 43 27.75 -6.35 25.38
C GLY A 43 27.04 -7.31 24.42
N GLY A 44 26.95 -7.00 23.12
CA GLY A 44 26.29 -7.83 22.11
C GLY A 44 24.77 -7.67 22.01
N PHE A 45 24.17 -6.75 22.77
CA PHE A 45 22.73 -6.51 22.78
C PHE A 45 22.32 -5.41 21.78
N LEU A 46 21.13 -5.54 21.20
CA LEU A 46 20.55 -4.53 20.32
C LEU A 46 19.91 -3.40 21.15
N GLU A 47 20.42 -2.18 21.00
CA GLU A 47 19.93 -0.98 21.67
C GLU A 47 19.51 0.08 20.65
N PRO A 48 18.44 0.85 20.91
CA PRO A 48 18.05 1.96 20.06
C PRO A 48 19.15 3.03 19.98
N ILE A 49 19.40 3.58 18.79
CA ILE A 49 20.35 4.69 18.63
C ILE A 49 19.83 5.91 19.40
N THR A 50 20.52 6.29 20.48
CA THR A 50 20.16 7.42 21.36
C THR A 50 20.14 8.72 20.57
N GLY A 51 18.94 9.34 20.43
CA GLY A 51 18.76 10.60 19.72
C GLY A 51 17.46 10.74 18.92
N GLU A 52 16.73 9.64 18.71
CA GLU A 52 15.40 9.65 18.08
C GLU A 52 14.32 9.24 19.07
N PRO A 53 13.11 9.86 19.04
CA PRO A 53 12.01 9.44 19.88
C PRO A 53 11.68 7.98 19.55
N ALA A 54 11.71 7.12 20.58
CA ALA A 54 11.21 5.77 20.49
C ALA A 54 9.75 5.86 20.03
N LYS A 55 9.48 5.54 18.77
CA LYS A 55 8.11 5.39 18.29
C LYS A 55 7.52 4.21 19.05
N GLN A 56 6.83 4.51 20.15
CA GLN A 56 6.06 3.54 20.89
C GLN A 56 5.08 2.93 19.89
N HIS A 57 5.27 1.64 19.62
CA HIS A 57 4.28 0.87 18.91
C HIS A 57 3.10 0.72 19.88
N PRO A 58 1.88 1.17 19.52
CA PRO A 58 0.73 0.99 20.40
C PRO A 58 0.51 -0.51 20.56
N VAL A 59 0.63 -0.97 21.81
CA VAL A 59 0.23 -2.32 22.21
C VAL A 59 -1.27 -2.21 22.46
N ASN A 60 -2.04 -2.82 21.56
CA ASN A 60 -3.48 -2.90 21.66
C ASN A 60 -3.87 -4.07 22.56
#